data_AF-K2B8R9-F1
#
_entry.id   AF-K2B8R9-F1
#
_cell.length_a   1.000
_cell.length_b   1.000
_cell.length_c   1.000
_cell.angle_alpha   90.00
_cell.angle_beta   90.00
_cell.angle_gamma   90.00
#
_symmetry.space_group_name_H-M   'P 1'
#
loop_
_entity.id
_entity.type
_entity.pdbx_description
1 polymer ?
#
loop_
_entity_poly.entity_id
_entity_poly.type
_entity_poly.pdbx_seq_one_letter_code
_entity_poly.pdbx_strand_id
1 'polypeptide(L)'
;MKLIKTVIFSIIASTALLSINAQANSNDLCAKLPGFWTGETHLKNPTECTQFNGCSHLVMLNAESLQDDKYRVKINFTDGVNVKEQQIDVACQDGNITIPVPTKHTLSTSCDSSNHCFIVYDDARFSAELIKK
;
A
#
# COMPACT_ATOMS: atom_id res chain seq x y z
N MET A 1 3.56 -2.28 -79.93
CA MET A 1 2.62 -2.57 -78.83
C MET A 1 3.33 -3.41 -77.78
N LYS A 2 3.84 -2.80 -76.71
CA LYS A 2 4.33 -3.48 -75.49
C LYS A 2 4.20 -2.48 -74.34
N LEU A 3 3.14 -2.61 -73.54
CA LEU A 3 2.95 -1.91 -72.27
C LEU A 3 3.84 -2.58 -71.22
N ILE A 4 4.71 -1.82 -70.58
CA ILE A 4 5.42 -2.25 -69.37
C ILE A 4 4.67 -1.63 -68.19
N LYS A 5 4.03 -2.50 -67.39
CA LYS A 5 3.36 -2.14 -66.13
C LYS A 5 4.42 -2.06 -65.03
N THR A 6 4.69 -0.85 -64.54
CA THR A 6 5.51 -0.64 -63.34
C THR A 6 4.63 -0.87 -62.11
N VAL A 7 4.98 -1.87 -61.31
CA VAL A 7 4.32 -2.21 -60.05
C VAL A 7 4.94 -1.36 -58.93
N ILE A 8 4.11 -0.55 -58.26
CA ILE A 8 4.48 0.25 -57.10
C ILE A 8 4.32 -0.65 -55.86
N PHE A 9 5.42 -1.02 -55.22
CA PHE A 9 5.43 -1.65 -53.90
C PHE A 9 5.53 -0.57 -52.83
N SER A 10 4.40 -0.22 -52.21
CA SER A 10 4.37 0.63 -51.02
C SER A 10 4.72 -0.20 -49.80
N ILE A 11 5.87 0.09 -49.19
CA ILE A 11 6.33 -0.49 -47.92
C ILE A 11 5.53 0.17 -46.80
N ILE A 12 4.61 -0.58 -46.19
CA ILE A 12 3.91 -0.18 -44.96
C ILE A 12 4.90 -0.35 -43.81
N ALA A 13 5.45 0.77 -43.33
CA ALA A 13 6.26 0.81 -42.12
C ALA A 13 5.34 0.67 -40.91
N SER A 14 5.13 -0.56 -40.45
CA SER A 14 4.49 -0.86 -39.18
C SER A 14 5.38 -0.34 -38.04
N THR A 15 5.04 0.81 -37.48
CA THR A 15 5.60 1.29 -36.21
C THR A 15 5.16 0.33 -35.11
N ALA A 16 6.04 -0.60 -34.74
CA ALA A 16 5.88 -1.43 -33.57
C ALA A 16 5.80 -0.52 -32.34
N LEU A 17 4.62 -0.48 -31.72
CA LEU A 17 4.41 0.06 -30.40
C LEU A 17 5.33 -0.73 -29.44
N LEU A 18 6.42 -0.08 -29.01
CA LEU A 18 7.23 -0.57 -27.91
C LEU A 18 6.36 -0.49 -26.65
N SER A 19 5.70 -1.60 -26.32
CA SER A 19 5.14 -1.82 -25.00
C SER A 19 6.32 -1.82 -24.02
N ILE A 20 6.56 -0.67 -23.40
CA ILE A 20 7.41 -0.56 -22.22
C ILE A 20 6.67 -1.35 -21.15
N ASN A 21 6.99 -2.63 -21.02
CA ASN A 21 6.64 -3.39 -19.84
C ASN A 21 7.33 -2.69 -18.68
N ALA A 22 6.58 -1.88 -17.94
CA ALA A 22 6.99 -1.40 -16.64
C ALA A 22 7.32 -2.65 -15.82
N GLN A 23 8.62 -2.92 -15.71
CA GLN A 23 9.13 -4.07 -15.00
C GLN A 23 8.73 -3.83 -13.56
N ALA A 24 7.67 -4.51 -13.10
CA ALA A 24 7.18 -4.42 -11.74
C ALA A 24 8.37 -4.67 -10.82
N ASN A 25 8.88 -3.58 -10.24
CA ASN A 25 10.04 -3.66 -9.38
C ASN A 25 9.62 -4.56 -8.23
N SER A 26 10.44 -5.54 -7.85
CA SER A 26 10.14 -6.42 -6.72
C SER A 26 9.93 -5.65 -5.41
N ASN A 27 10.21 -4.35 -5.41
CA ASN A 27 10.01 -3.39 -4.33
C ASN A 27 8.80 -2.46 -4.53
N ASP A 28 7.86 -2.77 -5.42
CA ASP A 28 6.62 -2.00 -5.55
C ASP A 28 5.74 -2.17 -4.30
N LEU A 29 5.92 -1.27 -3.33
CA LEU A 29 5.16 -1.24 -2.08
C LEU A 29 3.66 -1.00 -2.33
N CYS A 30 3.30 -0.30 -3.41
CA CYS A 30 1.91 -0.01 -3.75
C CYS A 30 1.16 -1.29 -4.08
N ALA A 31 1.74 -2.14 -4.93
CA ALA A 31 1.17 -3.44 -5.29
C ALA A 31 1.07 -4.38 -4.08
N LYS A 32 1.95 -4.21 -3.07
CA LYS A 32 1.97 -5.02 -1.86
C LYS A 32 1.12 -4.45 -0.72
N LEU A 33 0.57 -3.25 -0.84
CA LEU A 33 -0.25 -2.68 0.23
C LEU A 33 -1.57 -3.43 0.44
N PRO A 34 -2.38 -3.76 -0.59
CA PRO A 34 -3.69 -4.38 -0.41
C PRO A 34 -3.66 -5.72 0.32
N GLY A 35 -4.67 -5.97 1.14
CA GLY A 35 -4.86 -7.22 1.87
C GLY A 35 -4.81 -7.04 3.38
N PHE A 36 -4.61 -8.17 4.06
CA PHE A 36 -4.73 -8.28 5.50
C PHE A 36 -3.38 -8.24 6.20
N TRP A 37 -3.31 -7.46 7.27
CA TRP A 37 -2.12 -7.24 8.07
C TRP A 37 -2.46 -7.43 9.55
N THR A 38 -1.52 -7.99 10.29
CA THR A 38 -1.68 -8.20 11.73
C THR A 38 -0.45 -7.77 12.46
N GLY A 39 -0.62 -7.26 13.67
CA GLY A 39 0.50 -6.78 14.45
C GLY A 39 0.15 -6.62 15.91
N GLU A 40 1.03 -5.89 16.57
CA GLU A 40 0.82 -5.44 17.93
C GLU A 40 0.83 -3.91 17.96
N THR A 41 -0.04 -3.35 18.79
CA THR A 41 0.01 -1.95 19.16
C THR A 41 0.84 -1.76 20.41
N HIS A 42 1.29 -0.53 20.63
CA HIS A 42 1.84 -0.08 21.89
C HIS A 42 1.24 1.28 22.28
N LEU A 43 0.49 1.31 23.38
CA LEU A 43 -0.05 2.54 23.95
C LEU A 43 1.08 3.42 24.47
N LYS A 44 1.09 4.68 24.05
CA LYS A 44 2.15 5.64 24.44
C LYS A 44 1.96 6.18 25.85
N ASN A 45 0.73 6.16 26.37
CA ASN A 45 0.41 6.65 27.70
C ASN A 45 0.27 5.48 28.70
N PRO A 46 1.21 5.31 29.65
CA PRO A 46 1.15 4.24 30.65
C PRO A 46 -0.12 4.26 31.51
N THR A 47 -0.74 5.42 31.72
CA THR A 47 -1.97 5.51 32.52
C THR A 47 -3.17 4.88 31.82
N GLU A 48 -3.14 4.79 30.49
CA GLU A 48 -4.18 4.11 29.71
C GLU A 48 -4.01 2.59 29.74
N CYS A 49 -2.79 2.08 29.96
CA CYS A 49 -2.53 0.64 29.92
C CYS A 49 -3.32 -0.16 30.96
N THR A 50 -3.56 0.40 32.15
CA THR A 50 -4.35 -0.27 33.19
C THR A 50 -5.82 -0.42 32.79
N GLN A 51 -6.37 0.53 32.04
CA GLN A 51 -7.74 0.47 31.53
C GLN A 51 -7.93 -0.64 30.50
N PHE A 52 -6.85 -1.01 29.82
CA PHE A 52 -6.86 -2.00 28.74
C PHE A 52 -6.14 -3.30 29.10
N ASN A 53 -5.84 -3.54 30.38
CA ASN A 53 -5.13 -4.75 30.85
C ASN A 53 -3.74 -4.96 30.20
N GLY A 54 -3.06 -3.88 29.81
CA GLY A 54 -1.74 -3.92 29.19
C GLY A 54 -1.50 -2.73 28.26
N CYS A 55 -0.23 -2.50 27.93
CA CYS A 55 0.14 -1.48 26.95
C CYS A 55 0.16 -2.01 25.52
N SER A 56 0.19 -3.33 25.32
CA SER A 56 0.29 -3.94 24.00
C SER A 56 -0.93 -4.79 23.70
N HIS A 57 -1.51 -4.61 22.52
CA HIS A 57 -2.73 -5.29 22.07
C HIS A 57 -2.62 -5.71 20.63
N LEU A 58 -3.36 -6.76 20.25
CA LEU A 58 -3.48 -7.18 18.87
C LEU A 58 -4.10 -6.06 18.03
N VAL A 59 -3.55 -5.83 16.84
CA VAL A 59 -4.11 -4.95 15.82
C VAL A 59 -4.25 -5.69 14.51
N MET A 60 -5.34 -5.39 13.82
CA MET A 60 -5.63 -5.89 12.49
C MET A 60 -5.79 -4.70 11.56
N LEU A 61 -5.28 -4.81 10.35
CA LEU A 61 -5.41 -3.78 9.34
C LEU A 61 -5.81 -4.44 8.02
N ASN A 62 -6.82 -3.89 7.37
CA ASN A 62 -7.17 -4.26 6.00
C ASN A 62 -6.93 -3.07 5.08
N ALA A 63 -6.15 -3.26 4.03
CA ALA A 63 -5.93 -2.26 3.00
C ALA A 63 -6.67 -2.68 1.72
N GLU A 64 -7.48 -1.78 1.19
CA GLU A 64 -8.27 -1.99 -0.02
C GLU A 64 -7.78 -1.02 -1.10
N SER A 65 -7.58 -1.52 -2.32
CA SER A 65 -7.33 -0.63 -3.47
C SER A 65 -8.59 0.13 -3.82
N LEU A 66 -8.44 1.43 -4.03
CA LEU A 66 -9.44 2.28 -4.67
C LEU A 66 -9.02 2.49 -6.14
N GLN A 67 -9.42 3.62 -6.74
CA GLN A 67 -8.98 4.05 -8.08
C GLN A 67 -7.74 4.95 -7.99
N ASP A 68 -6.96 4.98 -9.07
CA ASP A 68 -5.85 5.91 -9.31
C ASP A 68 -4.80 5.93 -8.17
N ASP A 69 -4.24 4.76 -7.85
CA ASP A 69 -3.21 4.57 -6.81
C ASP A 69 -3.62 5.06 -5.41
N LYS A 70 -4.93 5.17 -5.16
CA LYS A 70 -5.47 5.43 -3.82
C LYS A 70 -5.84 4.13 -3.15
N TYR A 71 -5.67 4.09 -1.85
CA TYR A 71 -5.98 2.94 -1.01
C TYR A 71 -6.72 3.40 0.23
N ARG A 72 -7.58 2.53 0.74
CA ARG A 72 -8.27 2.71 2.01
C ARG A 72 -7.74 1.72 3.02
N VAL A 73 -7.18 2.22 4.10
CA VAL A 73 -6.65 1.45 5.21
C VAL A 73 -7.66 1.51 6.36
N LYS A 74 -8.16 0.35 6.79
CA LYS A 74 -9.02 0.19 7.96
C LYS A 74 -8.23 -0.50 9.07
N ILE A 75 -7.98 0.21 10.16
CA ILE A 75 -7.24 -0.25 11.32
C ILE A 75 -8.24 -0.60 12.41
N ASN A 76 -8.21 -1.84 12.86
CA ASN A 76 -9.01 -2.37 13.95
C ASN A 76 -8.10 -2.61 15.14
N PHE A 77 -8.21 -1.72 16.13
CA PHE A 77 -7.54 -1.85 17.42
C PHE A 77 -8.51 -2.45 18.42
N THR A 78 -8.12 -3.53 19.09
CA THR A 78 -8.86 -4.03 20.26
C THR A 78 -8.16 -3.57 21.52
N ASP A 79 -8.95 -3.19 22.51
CA ASP A 79 -8.48 -2.76 23.82
C ASP A 79 -8.68 -3.86 24.89
N GLY A 80 -8.91 -5.09 24.41
CA GLY A 80 -9.25 -6.27 25.20
C GLY A 80 -10.75 -6.46 25.41
N VAL A 81 -11.56 -5.41 25.26
CA VAL A 81 -13.02 -5.45 25.48
C VAL A 81 -13.79 -4.88 24.28
N ASN A 82 -13.30 -3.78 23.71
CA ASN A 82 -13.92 -3.07 22.60
C ASN A 82 -12.99 -3.06 21.38
N VAL A 83 -13.59 -3.17 20.21
CA VAL A 83 -12.90 -2.93 18.94
C VAL A 83 -13.18 -1.49 18.50
N LYS A 84 -12.12 -0.73 18.29
CA LYS A 84 -12.18 0.60 17.66
C LYS A 84 -11.68 0.48 16.23
N GLU A 85 -12.49 0.99 15.31
CA GLU A 85 -12.13 1.07 13.89
C GLU A 85 -11.68 2.50 13.56
N GLN A 86 -10.59 2.61 12.82
CA GLN A 86 -10.10 3.85 12.24
C GLN A 86 -9.86 3.66 10.74
N GLN A 87 -10.31 4.62 9.94
CA GLN A 87 -10.15 4.58 8.49
C GLN A 87 -9.23 5.71 8.02
N ILE A 88 -8.29 5.39 7.15
CA ILE A 88 -7.31 6.32 6.59
C ILE A 88 -7.22 6.07 5.09
N ASP A 89 -7.40 7.12 4.30
CA ASP A 89 -7.14 7.05 2.86
C ASP A 89 -5.68 7.44 2.63
N VAL A 90 -4.96 6.63 1.84
CA VAL A 90 -3.56 6.85 1.47
C VAL A 90 -3.43 6.87 -0.04
N ALA A 91 -2.41 7.57 -0.54
CA ALA A 91 -2.04 7.58 -1.95
C ALA A 91 -0.67 6.93 -2.12
N CYS A 92 -0.48 6.19 -3.19
CA CYS A 92 0.81 5.64 -3.55
C CYS A 92 1.32 6.31 -4.83
N GLN A 93 2.52 6.88 -4.77
CA GLN A 93 3.15 7.52 -5.93
C GLN A 93 4.61 7.11 -5.96
N ASP A 94 5.06 6.58 -7.11
CA ASP A 94 6.44 6.15 -7.31
C ASP A 94 6.94 5.15 -6.24
N GLY A 95 6.06 4.24 -5.80
CA GLY A 95 6.37 3.26 -4.75
C GLY A 95 6.32 3.82 -3.32
N ASN A 96 5.99 5.09 -3.13
CA ASN A 96 5.90 5.73 -1.82
C ASN A 96 4.44 5.91 -1.39
N ILE A 97 4.12 5.38 -0.20
CA ILE A 97 2.80 5.56 0.42
C ILE A 97 2.79 6.86 1.21
N THR A 98 1.80 7.70 0.96
CA THR A 98 1.63 9.01 1.58
C THR A 98 0.20 9.18 2.08
N ILE A 99 0.04 9.94 3.18
CA ILE A 99 -1.28 10.35 3.66
C ILE A 99 -1.55 11.74 3.06
N PRO A 100 -2.55 11.91 2.17
CA PRO A 100 -2.73 13.13 1.39
C PRO A 100 -3.18 14.34 2.22
N VAL A 101 -3.75 14.12 3.39
CA VAL A 101 -4.16 15.18 4.32
C VAL A 101 -3.16 15.20 5.49
N PRO A 102 -2.65 16.36 5.90
CA PRO A 102 -1.89 16.48 7.13
C PRO A 102 -2.75 15.99 8.29
N THR A 103 -2.39 14.84 8.84
CA THR A 103 -3.04 14.28 10.01
C THR A 103 -2.04 14.15 11.15
N LYS A 104 -2.51 13.79 12.34
CA LYS A 104 -1.64 13.42 13.47
C LYS A 104 -1.18 11.95 13.40
N HIS A 105 -1.41 11.29 12.27
CA HIS A 105 -1.09 9.90 12.05
C HIS A 105 0.00 9.80 10.98
N THR A 106 0.88 8.83 11.11
CA THR A 106 1.85 8.46 10.08
C THR A 106 1.68 6.99 9.74
N LEU A 107 1.95 6.66 8.48
CA LEU A 107 1.96 5.30 8.00
C LEU A 107 3.18 5.15 7.11
N SER A 108 4.06 4.22 7.48
CA SER A 108 5.23 3.86 6.69
C SER A 108 5.16 2.38 6.34
N THR A 109 5.76 2.03 5.21
CA THR A 109 5.77 0.65 4.72
C THR A 109 7.16 0.32 4.22
N SER A 110 7.61 -0.89 4.50
CA SER A 110 8.87 -1.42 3.99
C SER A 110 8.72 -2.89 3.69
N CYS A 111 9.54 -3.41 2.78
CA CYS A 111 9.65 -4.84 2.56
C CYS A 111 11.13 -5.23 2.52
N ASP A 112 11.44 -6.42 3.05
CA ASP A 112 12.78 -6.99 2.96
C ASP A 112 13.02 -7.67 1.60
N SER A 113 14.25 -8.16 1.39
CA SER A 113 14.63 -8.90 0.18
C SER A 113 13.89 -10.23 0.01
N SER A 114 13.29 -10.74 1.08
CA SER A 114 12.52 -12.00 1.11
C SER A 114 11.03 -11.76 0.88
N ASN A 115 10.62 -10.53 0.52
CA ASN A 115 9.24 -10.12 0.30
C ASN A 115 8.37 -10.16 1.57
N HIS A 116 8.97 -10.10 2.77
CA HIS A 116 8.22 -9.82 3.99
C HIS A 116 8.01 -8.32 4.10
N CYS A 117 6.75 -7.90 4.21
CA CYS A 117 6.39 -6.50 4.29
C CYS A 117 5.87 -6.15 5.67
N PHE A 118 6.21 -4.93 6.09
CA PHE A 118 5.87 -4.36 7.38
C PHE A 118 5.18 -3.01 7.18
N ILE A 119 4.15 -2.75 7.98
CA ILE A 119 3.58 -1.42 8.16
C ILE A 119 3.91 -0.95 9.57
N VAL A 120 4.40 0.28 9.69
CA VAL A 120 4.44 0.99 10.97
C VAL A 120 3.43 2.12 10.90
N TYR A 121 2.42 2.04 11.76
CA TYR A 121 1.44 3.09 11.98
C TYR A 121 1.75 3.79 13.30
N ASP A 122 1.69 5.11 13.33
CA ASP A 122 1.96 5.88 14.54
C ASP A 122 1.02 7.07 14.66
N ASP A 123 0.44 7.27 15.84
CA ASP A 123 -0.35 8.46 16.15
C ASP A 123 -0.11 8.99 17.56
N ALA A 124 -0.88 10.00 17.98
CA ALA A 124 -0.72 10.61 19.30
C ALA A 124 -0.94 9.64 20.48
N ARG A 125 -1.70 8.56 20.29
CA ARG A 125 -2.16 7.65 21.33
C ARG A 125 -1.39 6.32 21.32
N PHE A 126 -1.12 5.76 20.16
CA PHE A 126 -0.43 4.47 20.03
C PHE A 126 0.47 4.39 18.79
N SER A 127 1.42 3.47 18.84
CA SER A 127 2.14 2.96 17.67
C SER A 127 1.68 1.53 17.36
N ALA A 128 1.87 1.08 16.14
CA ALA A 128 1.55 -0.28 15.72
C ALA A 128 2.55 -0.76 14.67
N GLU A 129 3.03 -1.99 14.84
CA GLU A 129 3.90 -2.68 13.90
C GLU A 129 3.17 -3.89 13.37
N LEU A 130 2.90 -3.92 12.07
CA LEU A 130 2.08 -4.93 11.42
C LEU A 130 2.87 -5.66 10.33
N ILE A 131 2.64 -6.97 10.25
CA ILE A 131 3.21 -7.85 9.25
C ILE A 131 2.10 -8.31 8.31
N LYS A 132 2.41 -8.37 7.02
CA LYS A 132 1.47 -8.90 6.03
C LYS A 132 1.22 -10.40 6.25
N LYS A 133 -0.05 -10.82 6.19
CA LYS A 133 -0.44 -12.23 6.28
C LYS A 133 -0.52 -12.90 4.91
#